data_AF-A0AA39QC55-F1
#
_entry.id   AF-A0AA39QC55-F1
#
_cell.length_a   1.000
_cell.length_b   1.000
_cell.length_c   1.000
_cell.angle_alpha   90.00
_cell.angle_beta   90.00
_cell.angle_gamma   90.00
#
_symmetry.space_group_name_H-M   'P 1'
#
loop_
_entity.id
_entity.type
_entity.pdbx_description
1 polymer ?
#
loop_
_entity_poly.entity_id
_entity_poly.type
_entity_poly.pdbx_seq_one_letter_code
_entity_poly.pdbx_strand_id
1 'polypeptide(L)'
;MKSPGIRIRAHLTQLETELKALQELDPSAIPGTSEKREQLIAEIQERMSQMSAMNIFARRPATESTPDAGADTTEDIDVQVDPAIARFNDLLPKFDGTKFPPFTAQDFRQRLLTPDSGARTAIEDCALERIIRGYTDTSSNWYDVLSPMIESHNEWDIIGESTQAMRDIKDEVERIEAMEEFLDTRVTFGSSQMFVDWVMHGIETVRYVKIWDGVPGERKWKIDYLKKTFKAANAQLVHDLFLDIAGADEKAKAKAKAKSTYQAKLDSHRKRHYRTIENRRPLALLYDHFGAAIFLEPTWDVMDKAHKRARSSTFGGLLVHMPDNLPREGGIPIPAKRSEAVWNALAEIVGVFCTGVGRVCGGFLGRLFACSLQHPGGARRRQ
;
A
#
# COMPACT_ATOMS: atom_id res chain seq x y z
N MET A 1 -12.93 1.10 31.00
CA MET A 1 -12.56 0.30 29.80
C MET A 1 -11.19 -0.35 30.05
N LYS A 2 -11.03 -1.68 29.96
CA LYS A 2 -9.74 -2.37 30.16
C LYS A 2 -8.73 -1.97 29.08
N SER A 3 -7.49 -1.62 29.47
CA SER A 3 -6.43 -1.17 28.55
C SER A 3 -6.06 -2.26 27.52
N PRO A 4 -5.59 -1.89 26.32
CA PRO A 4 -5.25 -2.85 25.26
C PRO A 4 -4.28 -3.96 25.73
N GLY A 5 -3.26 -3.61 26.52
CA GLY A 5 -2.31 -4.60 27.07
C GLY A 5 -2.91 -5.57 28.09
N ILE A 6 -3.99 -5.18 28.81
CA ILE A 6 -4.72 -6.10 29.69
C ILE A 6 -5.52 -7.12 28.86
N ARG A 7 -6.07 -6.71 27.72
CA ARG A 7 -6.79 -7.61 26.81
C ARG A 7 -5.86 -8.61 26.13
N ILE A 8 -4.69 -8.14 25.67
CA ILE A 8 -3.66 -9.00 25.05
C ILE A 8 -3.18 -10.06 26.05
N ARG A 9 -2.89 -9.68 27.30
CA ARG A 9 -2.49 -10.62 28.35
C ARG A 9 -3.57 -11.65 28.68
N ALA A 10 -4.83 -11.22 28.81
CA ALA A 10 -5.93 -12.14 29.04
C ALA A 10 -6.09 -13.17 27.90
N HIS A 11 -5.85 -12.75 26.66
CA HIS A 11 -5.94 -13.64 25.50
C HIS A 11 -4.73 -14.58 25.37
N LEU A 12 -3.52 -14.13 25.74
CA LEU A 12 -2.34 -14.99 25.85
C LEU A 12 -2.55 -16.11 26.88
N THR A 13 -3.06 -15.77 28.07
CA THR A 13 -3.35 -16.78 29.11
C THR A 13 -4.43 -17.78 28.68
N GLN A 14 -5.41 -17.33 27.88
CA GLN A 14 -6.42 -18.22 27.32
C GLN A 14 -5.79 -19.22 26.34
N LEU A 15 -4.96 -18.76 25.39
CA LEU A 15 -4.29 -19.64 24.43
C LEU A 15 -3.30 -20.59 25.11
N GLU A 16 -2.59 -20.14 26.16
CA GLU A 16 -1.74 -21.02 26.98
C GLU A 16 -2.54 -22.15 27.63
N THR A 17 -3.75 -21.85 28.09
CA THR A 17 -4.65 -22.84 28.71
C THR A 17 -5.17 -23.82 27.66
N GLU A 18 -5.56 -23.33 26.47
CA GLU A 18 -6.03 -24.16 25.35
C GLU A 18 -4.91 -25.07 24.81
N LEU A 19 -3.69 -24.55 24.68
CA LEU A 19 -2.51 -25.32 24.29
C LEU A 19 -2.22 -26.46 25.27
N LYS A 20 -2.26 -26.15 26.57
CA LYS A 20 -2.02 -27.15 27.62
C LYS A 20 -3.09 -28.25 27.62
N ALA A 21 -4.37 -27.87 27.50
CA ALA A 21 -5.47 -28.83 27.40
C ALA A 21 -5.33 -29.73 26.17
N LEU A 22 -4.91 -29.17 25.03
CA LEU A 22 -4.65 -29.96 23.82
C LEU A 22 -3.45 -30.90 23.99
N GLN A 23 -2.40 -30.49 24.71
CA GLN A 23 -1.22 -31.31 24.99
C GLN A 23 -1.47 -32.45 25.99
N GLU A 24 -2.49 -32.35 26.83
CA GLU A 24 -2.86 -33.38 27.81
C GLU A 24 -3.81 -34.46 27.26
N LEU A 25 -4.44 -34.24 26.10
CA LEU A 25 -5.29 -35.25 25.43
C LEU A 25 -4.45 -36.39 24.84
N ASP A 26 -4.83 -37.66 25.10
CA ASP A 26 -4.18 -38.83 24.52
C ASP A 26 -4.48 -38.94 23.01
N PRO A 27 -3.49 -38.76 22.12
CA PRO A 27 -3.70 -38.75 20.67
C PRO A 27 -3.99 -40.14 20.09
N SER A 28 -3.79 -41.22 20.87
CA SER A 28 -3.92 -42.60 20.42
C SER A 28 -5.36 -43.13 20.42
N ALA A 29 -6.32 -42.37 20.98
CA ALA A 29 -7.70 -42.82 21.12
C ALA A 29 -8.51 -42.82 19.80
N ILE A 30 -8.09 -42.07 18.77
CA ILE A 30 -8.82 -41.97 17.48
C ILE A 30 -7.81 -41.83 16.31
N PRO A 31 -7.83 -42.69 15.28
CA PRO A 31 -6.96 -42.56 14.10
C PRO A 31 -7.26 -41.27 13.30
N GLY A 32 -6.22 -40.54 12.90
CA GLY A 32 -6.33 -39.30 12.10
C GLY A 32 -6.45 -38.00 12.94
N THR A 33 -6.48 -38.08 14.27
CA THR A 33 -6.48 -36.89 15.15
C THR A 33 -5.08 -36.43 15.56
N SER A 34 -4.03 -37.26 15.44
CA SER A 34 -2.66 -36.85 15.81
C SER A 34 -2.12 -35.73 14.91
N GLU A 35 -2.26 -35.87 13.59
CA GLU A 35 -1.79 -34.88 12.62
C GLU A 35 -2.58 -33.56 12.72
N LYS A 36 -3.90 -33.64 12.88
CA LYS A 36 -4.75 -32.45 13.11
C LYS A 36 -4.41 -31.76 14.45
N ARG A 37 -4.05 -32.52 15.48
CA ARG A 37 -3.63 -31.98 16.78
C ARG A 37 -2.27 -31.29 16.66
N GLU A 38 -1.33 -31.86 15.92
CA GLU A 38 -0.02 -31.23 15.66
C GLU A 38 -0.19 -29.91 14.89
N GLN A 39 -1.07 -29.88 13.88
CA GLN A 39 -1.41 -28.65 13.15
C GLN A 39 -2.03 -27.57 14.07
N LEU A 40 -2.99 -27.94 14.92
CA LEU A 40 -3.61 -27.04 15.90
C LEU A 40 -2.61 -26.52 16.95
N ILE A 41 -1.68 -27.38 17.41
CA ILE A 41 -0.61 -26.97 18.33
C ILE A 41 0.30 -25.94 17.65
N ALA A 42 0.70 -26.17 16.40
CA ALA A 42 1.52 -25.24 15.64
C ALA A 42 0.83 -23.89 15.43
N GLU A 43 -0.46 -23.90 15.08
CA GLU A 43 -1.25 -22.67 14.90
C GLU A 43 -1.38 -21.87 16.20
N ILE A 44 -1.65 -22.54 17.34
CA ILE A 44 -1.74 -21.87 18.64
C ILE A 44 -0.39 -21.30 19.08
N GLN A 45 0.71 -22.03 18.85
CA GLN A 45 2.07 -21.55 19.14
C GLN A 45 2.44 -20.32 18.29
N GLU A 46 2.11 -20.33 17.00
CA GLU A 46 2.33 -19.18 16.12
C GLU A 46 1.54 -17.96 16.59
N ARG A 47 0.26 -18.15 16.94
CA ARG A 47 -0.61 -17.08 17.42
C ARG A 47 -0.16 -16.51 18.78
N MET A 48 0.37 -17.35 19.66
CA MET A 48 1.01 -16.93 20.92
C MET A 48 2.29 -16.12 20.67
N SER A 49 3.10 -16.51 19.69
CA SER A 49 4.31 -15.77 19.29
C SER A 49 3.97 -14.36 18.78
N GLN A 50 3.01 -14.26 17.86
CA GLN A 50 2.52 -12.99 17.32
C GLN A 50 1.96 -12.06 18.41
N MET A 51 1.16 -12.60 19.35
CA MET A 51 0.60 -11.80 20.45
C MET A 51 1.65 -11.43 21.52
N SER A 52 2.64 -12.27 21.76
CA SER A 52 3.76 -11.96 22.66
C SER A 52 4.60 -10.81 22.11
N ALA A 53 4.88 -10.79 20.81
CA ALA A 53 5.51 -9.67 20.13
C ALA A 53 4.70 -8.38 20.33
N MET A 54 3.38 -8.43 20.13
CA MET A 54 2.48 -7.27 20.37
C MET A 54 2.47 -6.79 21.82
N ASN A 55 2.59 -7.69 22.80
CA ASN A 55 2.65 -7.36 24.24
C ASN A 55 3.97 -6.65 24.61
N ILE A 56 5.08 -7.02 23.97
CA ILE A 56 6.38 -6.33 24.13
C ILE A 56 6.29 -4.89 23.60
N PHE A 57 5.65 -4.67 22.45
CA PHE A 57 5.45 -3.33 21.89
C PHE A 57 4.52 -2.45 22.75
N ALA A 58 3.57 -3.05 23.49
CA ALA A 58 2.67 -2.32 24.38
C ALA A 58 3.31 -1.89 25.72
N ARG A 59 4.53 -2.36 26.03
CA ARG A 59 5.22 -2.14 27.32
C ARG A 59 6.32 -1.07 27.30
N ARG A 60 6.53 -0.33 26.20
CA ARG A 60 7.54 0.75 26.21
C ARG A 60 7.15 1.83 27.25
N PRO A 61 8.01 2.12 28.25
CA PRO A 61 7.80 3.25 29.14
C PRO A 61 7.86 4.54 28.32
N ALA A 62 7.02 5.51 28.66
CA ALA A 62 7.26 6.90 28.28
C ALA A 62 8.61 7.29 28.90
N THR A 63 9.58 7.66 28.06
CA THR A 63 10.92 8.05 28.49
C THR A 63 10.80 9.19 29.50
N GLU A 64 11.34 8.95 30.69
CA GLU A 64 11.44 9.93 31.77
C GLU A 64 12.31 11.10 31.32
N SER A 65 11.76 12.30 31.42
CA SER A 65 12.47 13.57 31.31
C SER A 65 13.34 13.78 32.55
N THR A 66 14.66 13.76 32.38
CA THR A 66 15.63 14.21 33.38
C THR A 66 15.88 15.72 33.22
N PRO A 67 15.96 16.50 34.31
CA PRO A 67 16.08 17.95 34.23
C PRO A 67 17.53 18.43 34.11
N ASP A 68 17.68 19.48 33.30
CA ASP A 68 18.57 20.64 33.34
C ASP A 68 19.76 20.65 34.31
N ALA A 69 20.97 20.78 33.75
CA ALA A 69 22.11 21.39 34.42
C ALA A 69 23.17 21.84 33.39
N GLY A 70 23.42 23.15 33.34
CA GLY A 70 24.71 23.71 32.92
C GLY A 70 24.68 24.46 31.59
N ALA A 71 24.42 25.76 31.68
CA ALA A 71 24.69 26.71 30.62
C ALA A 71 26.20 26.71 30.28
N ASP A 72 26.52 26.54 28.99
CA ASP A 72 27.67 27.21 28.41
C ASP A 72 27.32 27.64 26.98
N THR A 73 27.33 28.95 26.78
CA THR A 73 26.92 29.62 25.55
C THR A 73 27.96 29.42 24.46
N THR A 74 27.68 28.52 23.54
CA THR A 74 28.18 28.59 22.17
C THR A 74 26.98 28.78 21.27
N GLU A 75 26.90 29.94 20.61
CA GLU A 75 25.94 30.18 19.53
C GLU A 75 26.34 29.29 18.34
N ASP A 76 26.01 28.00 18.43
CA ASP A 76 25.89 27.17 17.25
C ASP A 76 24.68 27.67 16.49
N ILE A 77 24.94 28.20 15.28
CA ILE A 77 23.91 28.43 14.29
C ILE A 77 23.34 27.04 13.97
N ASP A 78 22.29 26.65 14.68
CA ASP A 78 21.55 25.43 14.45
C ASP A 78 20.82 25.61 13.10
N VAL A 79 21.53 25.29 12.02
CA VAL A 79 20.92 25.17 10.70
C VAL A 79 19.97 23.99 10.82
N GLN A 80 18.71 24.26 11.17
CA GLN A 80 17.65 23.27 11.16
C GLN A 80 17.48 22.77 9.73
N VAL A 81 18.21 21.72 9.39
CA VAL A 81 18.08 21.03 8.11
C VAL A 81 16.68 20.42 8.09
N ASP A 82 15.92 20.69 7.02
CA ASP A 82 14.60 20.10 6.81
C ASP A 82 14.68 18.59 7.03
N PRO A 83 13.87 17.99 7.92
CA PRO A 83 13.90 16.57 8.21
C PRO A 83 13.75 15.66 6.98
N ALA A 84 13.09 16.14 5.92
CA ALA A 84 13.02 15.42 4.65
C ALA A 84 14.36 15.40 3.90
N ILE A 85 15.11 16.51 3.96
CA ILE A 85 16.46 16.63 3.36
C ILE A 85 17.46 15.78 4.14
N ALA A 86 17.43 15.83 5.47
CA ALA A 86 18.28 14.98 6.31
C ALA A 86 18.07 13.49 5.98
N ARG A 87 16.80 13.08 5.89
CA ARG A 87 16.42 11.72 5.50
C ARG A 87 16.87 11.35 4.09
N PHE A 88 16.82 12.28 3.13
CA PHE A 88 17.36 12.05 1.79
C PHE A 88 18.88 11.83 1.82
N ASN A 89 19.60 12.64 2.59
CA ASN A 89 21.05 12.53 2.74
C ASN A 89 21.47 11.18 3.34
N ASP A 90 20.67 10.61 4.24
CA ASP A 90 20.90 9.27 4.79
C ASP A 90 20.73 8.15 3.73
N LEU A 91 19.89 8.37 2.71
CA LEU A 91 19.65 7.42 1.61
C LEU A 91 20.67 7.57 0.47
N LEU A 92 21.31 8.73 0.31
CA LEU A 92 22.26 9.01 -0.77
C LEU A 92 23.38 7.96 -0.90
N PRO A 93 24.03 7.49 0.19
CA PRO A 93 25.06 6.47 0.09
C PRO A 93 24.57 5.17 -0.56
N LYS A 94 23.27 4.84 -0.46
CA LYS A 94 22.69 3.58 -0.96
C LYS A 94 22.65 3.48 -2.49
N PHE A 95 22.87 4.59 -3.20
CA PHE A 95 22.99 4.59 -4.66
C PHE A 95 24.33 4.04 -5.16
N ASP A 96 25.35 4.00 -4.30
CA ASP A 96 26.66 3.44 -4.60
C ASP A 96 26.60 1.91 -4.60
N GLY A 97 26.40 1.33 -5.79
CA GLY A 97 26.32 -0.11 -5.99
C GLY A 97 27.60 -0.88 -5.64
N THR A 98 28.73 -0.19 -5.45
CA THR A 98 29.98 -0.83 -5.02
C THR A 98 30.01 -1.05 -3.50
N LYS A 99 29.41 -0.13 -2.74
CA LYS A 99 29.30 -0.21 -1.28
C LYS A 99 28.04 -0.94 -0.83
N PHE A 100 26.95 -0.75 -1.56
CA PHE A 100 25.65 -1.33 -1.27
C PHE A 100 25.20 -2.15 -2.49
N PRO A 101 25.64 -3.41 -2.60
CA PRO A 101 25.29 -4.25 -3.73
C PRO A 101 23.76 -4.49 -3.78
N PRO A 102 23.20 -4.82 -4.95
CA PRO A 102 21.78 -5.17 -5.05
C PRO A 102 21.42 -6.39 -4.19
N PHE A 103 20.13 -6.55 -3.92
CA PHE A 103 19.58 -7.67 -3.16
C PHE A 103 19.45 -8.93 -4.02
N THR A 104 19.40 -10.10 -3.38
CA THR A 104 19.16 -11.38 -4.05
C THR A 104 17.68 -11.77 -4.04
N ALA A 105 17.31 -12.76 -4.82
CA ALA A 105 16.02 -13.43 -4.85
C ALA A 105 15.71 -14.08 -3.51
N GLN A 106 16.73 -14.58 -2.81
CA GLN A 106 16.57 -15.09 -1.45
C GLN A 106 16.20 -13.97 -0.47
N ASP A 107 16.81 -12.79 -0.59
CA ASP A 107 16.42 -11.62 0.21
C ASP A 107 14.97 -11.20 -0.08
N PHE A 108 14.58 -11.23 -1.36
CA PHE A 108 13.21 -10.95 -1.78
C PHE A 108 12.21 -11.96 -1.18
N ARG A 109 12.47 -13.26 -1.32
CA ARG A 109 11.66 -14.33 -0.71
C ARG A 109 11.53 -14.14 0.80
N GLN A 110 12.65 -13.93 1.49
CA GLN A 110 12.65 -13.72 2.92
C GLN A 110 11.79 -12.51 3.30
N ARG A 111 11.83 -11.45 2.51
CA ARG A 111 11.01 -10.25 2.72
C ARG A 111 9.51 -10.49 2.50
N LEU A 112 9.13 -11.35 1.57
CA LEU A 112 7.73 -11.74 1.39
C LEU A 112 7.22 -12.54 2.59
N LEU A 113 8.05 -13.43 3.14
CA LEU A 113 7.72 -14.25 4.30
C LEU A 113 7.78 -13.49 5.63
N THR A 114 8.59 -12.43 5.71
CA THR A 114 8.80 -11.65 6.92
C THR A 114 8.66 -10.16 6.62
N PRO A 115 7.44 -9.61 6.75
CA PRO A 115 7.21 -8.19 6.55
C PRO A 115 8.03 -7.31 7.50
N ASP A 116 8.45 -6.13 7.04
CA ASP A 116 9.19 -5.20 7.89
C ASP A 116 8.36 -4.82 9.12
N SER A 117 9.03 -4.74 10.26
CA SER A 117 8.44 -4.29 11.52
C SER A 117 9.27 -3.13 12.09
N GLY A 118 8.61 -2.23 12.81
CA GLY A 118 9.28 -1.07 13.43
C GLY A 118 8.57 0.26 13.21
N ALA A 119 9.33 1.34 13.41
CA ALA A 119 8.89 2.71 13.20
C ALA A 119 8.57 2.95 11.71
N ARG A 120 7.58 3.82 11.44
CA ARG A 120 7.09 3.99 10.07
C ARG A 120 8.14 4.54 9.11
N THR A 121 8.91 5.51 9.57
CA THR A 121 10.04 6.09 8.82
C THR A 121 11.04 5.01 8.44
N ALA A 122 11.46 4.18 9.40
CA ALA A 122 12.39 3.08 9.16
C ALA A 122 11.85 2.06 8.13
N ILE A 123 10.57 1.70 8.21
CA ILE A 123 9.94 0.79 7.24
C ILE A 123 9.96 1.40 5.82
N GLU A 124 9.65 2.69 5.70
CA GLU A 124 9.69 3.41 4.43
C GLU A 124 11.12 3.56 3.89
N ASP A 125 12.11 3.77 4.77
CA ASP A 125 13.52 3.88 4.40
C ASP A 125 14.09 2.55 3.92
N CYS A 126 13.76 1.44 4.59
CA CYS A 126 14.12 0.10 4.12
C CYS A 126 13.50 -0.21 2.75
N ALA A 127 12.24 0.17 2.54
CA ALA A 127 11.58 -0.02 1.25
C ALA A 127 12.19 0.85 0.14
N LEU A 128 12.56 2.11 0.44
CA LEU A 128 13.29 2.97 -0.48
C LEU A 128 14.68 2.41 -0.79
N GLU A 129 15.42 1.93 0.21
CA GLU A 129 16.73 1.32 0.02
C GLU A 129 16.65 0.12 -0.94
N ARG A 130 15.64 -0.75 -0.80
CA ARG A 130 15.44 -1.90 -1.69
C ARG A 130 15.15 -1.49 -3.13
N ILE A 131 14.34 -0.46 -3.32
CA ILE A 131 14.10 0.11 -4.65
C ILE A 131 15.36 0.75 -5.25
N ILE A 132 16.13 1.48 -4.44
CA ILE A 132 17.35 2.16 -4.87
C ILE A 132 18.42 1.15 -5.28
N ARG A 133 18.66 0.14 -4.44
CA ARG A 133 19.69 -0.89 -4.67
C ARG A 133 19.25 -1.88 -5.77
N GLY A 134 17.95 -2.17 -5.87
CA GLY A 134 17.39 -3.15 -6.80
C GLY A 134 17.76 -4.59 -6.42
N TYR A 135 17.50 -5.52 -7.34
CA TYR A 135 17.81 -6.94 -7.18
C TYR A 135 18.75 -7.43 -8.29
N THR A 136 19.66 -8.35 -7.95
CA THR A 136 20.57 -9.03 -8.88
C THR A 136 20.27 -10.51 -8.86
N ASP A 137 19.49 -11.00 -9.82
CA ASP A 137 19.33 -12.42 -10.05
C ASP A 137 18.93 -12.76 -11.49
N THR A 138 19.06 -14.05 -11.83
CA THR A 138 18.68 -14.61 -13.14
C THR A 138 17.32 -15.28 -13.07
N SER A 139 16.69 -15.46 -14.24
CA SER A 139 15.36 -16.07 -14.36
C SER A 139 15.28 -17.46 -13.72
N SER A 140 16.33 -18.29 -13.87
CA SER A 140 16.41 -19.61 -13.24
C SER A 140 16.43 -19.51 -11.71
N ASN A 141 17.18 -18.55 -11.14
CA ASN A 141 17.27 -18.39 -9.70
C ASN A 141 15.93 -17.90 -9.11
N TRP A 142 15.25 -16.96 -9.78
CA TRP A 142 13.92 -16.51 -9.36
C TRP A 142 12.91 -17.66 -9.27
N TYR A 143 12.89 -18.53 -10.27
CA TYR A 143 12.00 -19.70 -10.27
C TYR A 143 12.34 -20.67 -9.13
N ASP A 144 13.61 -21.04 -8.96
CA ASP A 144 14.04 -21.99 -7.94
C ASP A 144 13.72 -21.48 -6.53
N VAL A 145 13.90 -20.19 -6.28
CA VAL A 145 13.64 -19.57 -4.98
C VAL A 145 12.15 -19.40 -4.70
N LEU A 146 11.35 -19.00 -5.69
CA LEU A 146 9.96 -18.61 -5.48
C LEU A 146 8.94 -19.73 -5.74
N SER A 147 9.27 -20.72 -6.56
CA SER A 147 8.38 -21.85 -6.86
C SER A 147 7.88 -22.61 -5.61
N PRO A 148 8.65 -22.78 -4.51
CA PRO A 148 8.15 -23.42 -3.30
C PRO A 148 7.07 -22.62 -2.58
N MET A 149 6.87 -21.34 -2.92
CA MET A 149 5.83 -20.51 -2.32
C MET A 149 4.48 -20.67 -3.03
N ILE A 150 4.41 -21.29 -4.22
CA ILE A 150 3.18 -21.34 -5.02
C ILE A 150 2.15 -22.28 -4.37
N GLU A 151 1.03 -21.73 -3.91
CA GLU A 151 -0.01 -22.51 -3.21
C GLU A 151 -1.24 -22.81 -4.09
N SER A 152 -1.63 -21.92 -5.01
CA SER A 152 -2.66 -22.21 -6.02
C SER A 152 -2.60 -21.27 -7.24
N HIS A 153 -2.87 -21.80 -8.44
CA HIS A 153 -2.73 -21.09 -9.72
C HIS A 153 -4.03 -20.46 -10.26
N ASN A 154 -5.19 -20.69 -9.64
CA ASN A 154 -6.47 -20.54 -10.35
C ASN A 154 -7.17 -19.18 -10.19
N GLU A 155 -6.76 -18.32 -9.25
CA GLU A 155 -7.48 -17.06 -8.97
C GLU A 155 -6.93 -15.84 -9.74
N TRP A 156 -5.74 -15.97 -10.32
CA TRP A 156 -5.01 -14.84 -10.89
C TRP A 156 -5.45 -14.49 -12.32
N ASP A 157 -5.89 -15.47 -13.09
CA ASP A 157 -6.44 -15.24 -14.43
C ASP A 157 -7.69 -14.34 -14.34
N ILE A 158 -8.51 -14.51 -13.30
CA ILE A 158 -9.69 -13.67 -13.04
C ILE A 158 -9.30 -12.21 -12.78
N ILE A 159 -8.22 -11.98 -12.03
CA ILE A 159 -7.71 -10.63 -11.74
C ILE A 159 -7.11 -10.00 -13.00
N GLY A 160 -6.36 -10.77 -13.78
CA GLY A 160 -5.85 -10.38 -15.09
C GLY A 160 -6.98 -9.98 -16.06
N GLU A 161 -8.02 -10.80 -16.16
CA GLU A 161 -9.21 -10.52 -16.98
C GLU A 161 -9.96 -9.28 -16.51
N SER A 162 -10.16 -9.12 -15.19
CA SER A 162 -10.83 -7.96 -14.62
C SER A 162 -10.08 -6.66 -14.92
N THR A 163 -8.76 -6.66 -14.75
CA THR A 163 -7.93 -5.48 -15.08
C THR A 163 -7.86 -5.17 -16.57
N GLN A 164 -7.92 -6.19 -17.43
CA GLN A 164 -8.03 -6.01 -18.87
C GLN A 164 -9.40 -5.45 -19.27
N ALA A 165 -10.50 -5.98 -18.73
CA ALA A 165 -11.85 -5.48 -18.99
C ALA A 165 -11.98 -3.99 -18.63
N MET A 166 -11.40 -3.55 -17.51
CA MET A 166 -11.36 -2.13 -17.13
C MET A 166 -10.63 -1.25 -18.17
N ARG A 167 -9.61 -1.77 -18.86
CA ARG A 167 -8.89 -1.01 -19.90
C ARG A 167 -9.71 -0.78 -21.15
N ASP A 168 -10.52 -1.76 -21.50
CA ASP A 168 -11.33 -1.73 -22.72
C ASP A 168 -12.50 -0.73 -22.60
N ILE A 169 -12.81 -0.26 -21.39
CA ILE A 169 -13.74 0.87 -21.14
C ILE A 169 -13.17 2.13 -21.75
N LYS A 170 -13.84 2.71 -22.75
CA LYS A 170 -13.37 3.91 -23.48
C LYS A 170 -13.58 5.21 -22.72
N ASP A 171 -14.67 5.31 -21.95
CA ASP A 171 -14.97 6.50 -21.15
C ASP A 171 -14.11 6.55 -19.89
N GLU A 172 -13.43 7.68 -19.64
CA GLU A 172 -12.52 7.81 -18.50
C GLU A 172 -13.25 7.80 -17.15
N VAL A 173 -14.49 8.29 -17.11
CA VAL A 173 -15.29 8.34 -15.87
C VAL A 173 -15.77 6.95 -15.51
N GLU A 174 -16.35 6.20 -16.45
CA GLU A 174 -16.75 4.80 -16.26
C GLU A 174 -15.54 3.92 -15.89
N ARG A 175 -14.38 4.21 -16.49
CA ARG A 175 -13.13 3.52 -16.16
C ARG A 175 -12.72 3.78 -14.71
N ILE A 176 -12.78 5.03 -14.24
CA ILE A 176 -12.51 5.37 -12.83
C ILE A 176 -13.49 4.64 -11.90
N GLU A 177 -14.78 4.55 -12.24
CA GLU A 177 -15.78 3.85 -11.43
C GLU A 177 -15.44 2.36 -11.28
N ALA A 178 -15.12 1.69 -12.38
CA ALA A 178 -14.72 0.28 -12.37
C ALA A 178 -13.42 0.05 -11.59
N MET A 179 -12.45 0.96 -11.72
CA MET A 179 -11.20 0.92 -10.96
C MET A 179 -11.41 1.15 -9.46
N GLU A 180 -12.32 2.05 -9.07
CA GLU A 180 -12.66 2.25 -7.65
C GLU A 180 -13.26 0.96 -7.07
N GLU A 181 -14.20 0.32 -7.77
CA GLU A 181 -14.79 -0.97 -7.36
C GLU A 181 -13.74 -2.08 -7.22
N PHE A 182 -12.84 -2.21 -8.20
CA PHE A 182 -11.73 -3.16 -8.14
C PHE A 182 -10.83 -2.90 -6.91
N LEU A 183 -10.39 -1.65 -6.73
CA LEU A 183 -9.48 -1.27 -5.63
C LEU A 183 -10.15 -1.36 -4.25
N ASP A 184 -11.48 -1.28 -4.19
CA ASP A 184 -12.26 -1.42 -2.96
C ASP A 184 -12.59 -2.86 -2.59
N THR A 185 -12.50 -3.77 -3.55
CA THR A 185 -12.67 -5.22 -3.35
C THR A 185 -11.48 -5.74 -2.55
N ARG A 186 -11.77 -6.48 -1.47
CA ARG A 186 -10.73 -6.97 -0.54
C ARG A 186 -9.90 -8.07 -1.20
N VAL A 187 -8.59 -7.84 -1.27
CA VAL A 187 -7.58 -8.89 -1.39
C VAL A 187 -7.49 -9.63 -0.03
N THR A 188 -7.68 -10.95 -0.03
CA THR A 188 -7.48 -11.81 1.13
C THR A 188 -5.98 -12.00 1.39
N PHE A 189 -5.55 -11.71 2.62
CA PHE A 189 -4.16 -11.86 3.06
C PHE A 189 -3.91 -13.29 3.56
N GLY A 190 -2.80 -13.93 3.16
CA GLY A 190 -2.37 -15.20 3.78
C GLY A 190 -1.23 -15.98 3.12
N SER A 191 -1.03 -15.90 1.81
CA SER A 191 -0.04 -16.74 1.11
C SER A 191 0.64 -15.99 -0.04
N SER A 192 1.54 -16.65 -0.79
CA SER A 192 2.17 -16.15 -2.02
C SER A 192 1.23 -15.48 -3.03
N GLN A 193 -0.07 -15.79 -2.95
CA GLN A 193 -1.16 -15.09 -3.63
C GLN A 193 -1.14 -13.57 -3.41
N MET A 194 -0.58 -13.10 -2.29
CA MET A 194 -0.47 -11.68 -1.96
C MET A 194 0.43 -10.86 -2.89
N PHE A 195 1.43 -11.45 -3.55
CA PHE A 195 2.42 -10.64 -4.27
C PHE A 195 1.88 -10.07 -5.59
N VAL A 196 1.38 -10.90 -6.52
CA VAL A 196 0.87 -10.34 -7.79
C VAL A 196 -0.45 -9.59 -7.56
N ASP A 197 -1.28 -9.95 -6.57
CA ASP A 197 -2.43 -9.14 -6.18
C ASP A 197 -2.00 -7.73 -5.80
N TRP A 198 -0.93 -7.63 -5.01
CA TRP A 198 -0.33 -6.36 -4.65
C TRP A 198 0.26 -5.62 -5.87
N VAL A 199 0.95 -6.31 -6.77
CA VAL A 199 1.46 -5.71 -8.02
C VAL A 199 0.30 -5.13 -8.83
N MET A 200 -0.77 -5.90 -9.02
CA MET A 200 -1.96 -5.50 -9.78
C MET A 200 -2.68 -4.34 -9.11
N HIS A 201 -2.86 -4.38 -7.79
CA HIS A 201 -3.47 -3.29 -7.02
C HIS A 201 -2.62 -2.02 -7.08
N GLY A 202 -1.29 -2.15 -7.00
CA GLY A 202 -0.35 -1.04 -7.15
C GLY A 202 -0.45 -0.40 -8.54
N ILE A 203 -0.46 -1.22 -9.59
CA ILE A 203 -0.62 -0.76 -10.98
C ILE A 203 -1.92 0.01 -11.14
N GLU A 204 -3.04 -0.56 -10.72
CA GLU A 204 -4.35 0.09 -10.85
C GLU A 204 -4.47 1.34 -9.96
N THR A 205 -3.78 1.37 -8.81
CA THR A 205 -3.67 2.56 -7.97
C THR A 205 -2.94 3.70 -8.68
N VAL A 206 -1.79 3.43 -9.31
CA VAL A 206 -1.05 4.44 -10.09
C VAL A 206 -1.90 4.95 -11.24
N ARG A 207 -2.52 4.04 -12.01
CA ARG A 207 -3.41 4.40 -13.13
C ARG A 207 -4.58 5.26 -12.66
N TYR A 208 -5.19 4.90 -11.53
CA TYR A 208 -6.32 5.63 -10.96
C TYR A 208 -5.94 7.08 -10.72
N VAL A 209 -4.79 7.31 -10.06
CA VAL A 209 -4.28 8.66 -9.78
C VAL A 209 -3.98 9.41 -11.07
N LYS A 210 -3.34 8.76 -12.06
CA LYS A 210 -2.98 9.41 -13.34
C LYS A 210 -4.21 9.83 -14.15
N ILE A 211 -5.26 9.00 -14.20
CA ILE A 211 -6.52 9.38 -14.87
C ILE A 211 -7.20 10.49 -14.07
N TRP A 212 -7.30 10.34 -12.74
CA TRP A 212 -7.92 11.33 -11.86
C TRP A 212 -7.28 12.72 -11.95
N ASP A 213 -5.97 12.80 -12.08
CA ASP A 213 -5.25 14.08 -12.22
C ASP A 213 -5.13 14.53 -13.70
N GLY A 214 -5.44 13.68 -14.68
CA GLY A 214 -5.23 13.95 -16.12
C GLY A 214 -6.45 14.39 -16.94
N VAL A 215 -7.69 14.20 -16.45
CA VAL A 215 -8.91 14.46 -17.24
C VAL A 215 -9.20 15.98 -17.42
N PRO A 216 -9.30 16.52 -18.65
CA PRO A 216 -9.62 17.93 -18.94
C PRO A 216 -10.94 18.40 -18.32
N GLY A 217 -11.00 19.66 -17.85
CA GLY A 217 -12.18 20.17 -17.13
C GLY A 217 -12.24 19.73 -15.66
N GLU A 218 -11.08 19.35 -15.12
CA GLU A 218 -10.79 18.76 -13.80
C GLU A 218 -11.82 19.01 -12.70
N ARG A 219 -12.14 20.26 -12.45
CA ARG A 219 -12.98 20.60 -11.31
C ARG A 219 -14.44 20.18 -11.50
N LYS A 220 -14.99 20.33 -12.71
CA LYS A 220 -16.42 20.07 -12.95
C LYS A 220 -16.71 18.58 -12.92
N TRP A 221 -15.95 17.77 -13.65
CA TRP A 221 -16.18 16.34 -13.68
C TRP A 221 -15.91 15.69 -12.31
N LYS A 222 -14.88 16.11 -11.55
CA LYS A 222 -14.64 15.61 -10.17
C LYS A 222 -15.84 15.90 -9.26
N ILE A 223 -16.42 17.09 -9.37
CA ILE A 223 -17.63 17.46 -8.61
C ILE A 223 -18.82 16.61 -9.04
N ASP A 224 -19.03 16.42 -10.33
CA ASP A 224 -20.16 15.68 -10.88
C ASP A 224 -20.05 14.18 -10.58
N TYR A 225 -18.85 13.61 -10.70
CA TYR A 225 -18.49 12.27 -10.26
C TYR A 225 -18.84 12.04 -8.79
N LEU A 226 -18.31 12.89 -7.89
CA LEU A 226 -18.55 12.76 -6.45
C LEU A 226 -20.02 12.91 -6.07
N LYS A 227 -20.79 13.71 -6.84
CA LYS A 227 -22.25 13.79 -6.66
C LYS A 227 -22.94 12.53 -7.18
N LYS A 228 -22.54 12.00 -8.34
CA LYS A 228 -23.11 10.79 -8.95
C LYS A 228 -22.92 9.59 -8.02
N THR A 229 -21.69 9.34 -7.58
CA THR A 229 -21.36 8.22 -6.68
C THR A 229 -22.03 8.37 -5.32
N PHE A 230 -22.09 9.59 -4.77
CA PHE A 230 -22.83 9.84 -3.53
C PHE A 230 -24.32 9.52 -3.66
N LYS A 231 -24.96 9.98 -4.73
CA LYS A 231 -26.39 9.75 -4.98
C LYS A 231 -26.70 8.26 -5.17
N ALA A 232 -25.85 7.54 -5.90
CA ALA A 232 -26.00 6.09 -6.08
C ALA A 232 -25.93 5.36 -4.74
N ALA A 233 -24.93 5.67 -3.90
CA ALA A 233 -24.77 5.06 -2.57
C ALA A 233 -25.81 5.51 -1.52
N ASN A 234 -26.54 6.60 -1.76
CA ASN A 234 -27.48 7.21 -0.80
C ASN A 234 -28.85 7.49 -1.43
N ALA A 235 -29.34 6.59 -2.28
CA ALA A 235 -30.59 6.77 -3.04
C ALA A 235 -31.78 7.17 -2.15
N GLN A 236 -31.92 6.57 -0.96
CA GLN A 236 -32.98 6.90 -0.01
C GLN A 236 -32.89 8.36 0.48
N LEU A 237 -31.70 8.85 0.81
CA LEU A 237 -31.51 10.23 1.25
C LEU A 237 -31.84 11.24 0.14
N VAL A 238 -31.56 10.88 -1.12
CA VAL A 238 -31.93 11.69 -2.28
C VAL A 238 -33.44 11.72 -2.44
N HIS A 239 -34.11 10.56 -2.33
CA HIS A 239 -35.56 10.45 -2.37
C HIS A 239 -36.21 11.32 -1.28
N ASP A 240 -35.71 11.26 -0.04
CA ASP A 240 -36.22 12.03 1.09
C ASP A 240 -36.13 13.55 0.88
N LEU A 241 -35.21 14.02 0.03
CA LEU A 241 -35.04 15.43 -0.32
C LEU A 241 -36.18 15.96 -1.22
N PHE A 242 -36.85 15.06 -1.94
CA PHE A 242 -37.91 15.37 -2.91
C PHE A 242 -39.29 14.89 -2.45
N LEU A 243 -39.41 14.33 -1.24
CA LEU A 243 -40.71 13.97 -0.65
C LEU A 243 -41.60 15.22 -0.49
N ASP A 244 -42.83 15.11 -0.98
CA ASP A 244 -43.85 16.14 -0.78
C ASP A 244 -44.47 16.00 0.63
N ILE A 245 -44.32 17.05 1.42
CA ILE A 245 -44.84 17.15 2.79
C ILE A 245 -46.02 18.12 2.79
N ALA A 246 -47.08 17.79 3.53
CA ALA A 246 -48.27 18.62 3.69
C ALA A 246 -47.97 19.88 4.53
N GLY A 247 -48.57 21.01 4.19
CA GLY A 247 -48.42 22.29 4.90
C GLY A 247 -47.15 23.08 4.50
N ALA A 248 -47.31 24.38 4.19
CA ALA A 248 -46.21 25.20 3.65
C ALA A 248 -45.04 25.39 4.63
N ASP A 249 -45.31 25.63 5.91
CA ASP A 249 -44.29 25.87 6.94
C ASP A 249 -43.56 24.58 7.37
N GLU A 250 -44.29 23.47 7.49
CA GLU A 250 -43.70 22.16 7.80
C GLU A 250 -42.85 21.65 6.63
N LYS A 251 -43.32 21.84 5.39
CA LYS A 251 -42.56 21.56 4.17
C LYS A 251 -41.28 22.38 4.10
N ALA A 252 -41.31 23.67 4.45
CA ALA A 252 -40.13 24.53 4.46
C ALA A 252 -39.09 24.07 5.49
N LYS A 253 -39.51 23.78 6.72
CA LYS A 253 -38.61 23.29 7.80
C LYS A 253 -38.02 21.92 7.48
N ALA A 254 -38.84 20.98 7.00
CA ALA A 254 -38.38 19.64 6.65
C ALA A 254 -37.43 19.65 5.45
N LYS A 255 -37.71 20.44 4.41
CA LYS A 255 -36.83 20.63 3.25
C LYS A 255 -35.49 21.27 3.64
N ALA A 256 -35.50 22.26 4.53
CA ALA A 256 -34.26 22.86 5.04
C ALA A 256 -33.40 21.85 5.82
N LYS A 257 -34.03 21.03 6.68
CA LYS A 257 -33.35 19.95 7.42
C LYS A 257 -32.78 18.89 6.48
N ALA A 258 -33.57 18.40 5.53
CA ALA A 258 -33.13 17.41 4.54
C ALA A 258 -31.96 17.94 3.69
N LYS A 259 -32.03 19.19 3.24
CA LYS A 259 -30.93 19.86 2.51
C LYS A 259 -29.65 19.95 3.34
N SER A 260 -29.76 20.31 4.61
CA SER A 260 -28.61 20.37 5.53
C SER A 260 -27.98 18.98 5.72
N THR A 261 -28.79 17.94 5.98
CA THR A 261 -28.31 16.56 6.13
C THR A 261 -27.66 16.03 4.85
N TYR A 262 -28.28 16.29 3.69
CA TYR A 262 -27.72 15.95 2.39
C TYR A 262 -26.35 16.60 2.17
N GLN A 263 -26.24 17.92 2.42
CA GLN A 263 -25.00 18.65 2.23
C GLN A 263 -23.89 18.15 3.17
N ALA A 264 -24.20 17.93 4.45
CA ALA A 264 -23.25 17.40 5.42
C ALA A 264 -22.71 16.02 5.00
N LYS A 265 -23.60 15.10 4.58
CA LYS A 265 -23.19 13.76 4.12
C LYS A 265 -22.41 13.81 2.81
N LEU A 266 -22.80 14.67 1.87
CA LEU A 266 -22.05 14.88 0.62
C LEU A 266 -20.64 15.41 0.89
N ASP A 267 -20.48 16.35 1.83
CA ASP A 267 -19.18 16.89 2.19
C ASP A 267 -18.31 15.85 2.92
N SER A 268 -18.90 14.99 3.77
CA SER A 268 -18.20 13.84 4.33
C SER A 268 -17.75 12.83 3.27
N HIS A 269 -18.60 12.54 2.28
CA HIS A 269 -18.27 11.68 1.13
C HIS A 269 -17.08 12.22 0.33
N ARG A 270 -17.14 13.52 -0.02
CA ARG A 270 -16.05 14.23 -0.71
C ARG A 270 -14.75 14.14 0.08
N LYS A 271 -14.77 14.47 1.38
CA LYS A 271 -13.59 14.42 2.24
C LYS A 271 -12.97 13.02 2.29
N ARG A 272 -13.81 11.98 2.39
CA ARG A 272 -13.33 10.59 2.38
C ARG A 272 -12.65 10.25 1.07
N HIS A 273 -13.30 10.53 -0.05
CA HIS A 273 -12.77 10.19 -1.37
C HIS A 273 -11.46 10.97 -1.69
N TYR A 274 -11.39 12.26 -1.38
CA TYR A 274 -10.15 13.03 -1.51
C TYR A 274 -9.03 12.47 -0.64
N ARG A 275 -9.32 12.05 0.59
CA ARG A 275 -8.33 11.39 1.46
C ARG A 275 -7.83 10.09 0.85
N THR A 276 -8.70 9.28 0.26
CA THR A 276 -8.31 8.05 -0.44
C THR A 276 -7.36 8.37 -1.61
N ILE A 277 -7.66 9.39 -2.41
CA ILE A 277 -6.76 9.85 -3.49
C ILE A 277 -5.42 10.34 -2.94
N GLU A 278 -5.43 11.16 -1.88
CA GLU A 278 -4.22 11.67 -1.24
C GLU A 278 -3.33 10.54 -0.70
N ASN A 279 -3.92 9.46 -0.20
CA ASN A 279 -3.17 8.28 0.24
C ASN A 279 -2.57 7.50 -0.94
N ARG A 280 -3.21 7.54 -2.12
CA ARG A 280 -2.75 6.87 -3.36
C ARG A 280 -1.65 7.63 -4.10
N ARG A 281 -1.67 8.97 -4.05
CA ARG A 281 -0.71 9.85 -4.74
C ARG A 281 0.77 9.56 -4.48
N PRO A 282 1.22 9.26 -3.24
CA PRO A 282 2.61 8.91 -2.99
C PRO A 282 3.12 7.73 -3.81
N LEU A 283 2.27 6.73 -4.09
CA LEU A 283 2.65 5.59 -4.95
C LEU A 283 2.87 6.04 -6.40
N ALA A 284 2.00 6.92 -6.92
CA ALA A 284 2.16 7.48 -8.26
C ALA A 284 3.40 8.38 -8.38
N LEU A 285 3.77 9.11 -7.33
CA LEU A 285 5.02 9.89 -7.29
C LEU A 285 6.25 8.98 -7.24
N LEU A 286 6.24 7.95 -6.39
CA LEU A 286 7.30 6.94 -6.37
C LEU A 286 7.48 6.29 -7.75
N TYR A 287 6.37 5.99 -8.43
CA TYR A 287 6.40 5.42 -9.78
C TYR A 287 7.10 6.35 -10.76
N ASP A 288 6.81 7.66 -10.72
CA ASP A 288 7.44 8.64 -11.60
C ASP A 288 8.96 8.72 -11.40
N HIS A 289 9.46 8.36 -10.22
CA HIS A 289 10.89 8.39 -9.88
C HIS A 289 11.60 7.05 -10.12
N PHE A 290 10.96 5.94 -9.78
CA PHE A 290 11.59 4.62 -9.70
C PHE A 290 10.98 3.58 -10.67
N GLY A 291 9.95 3.96 -11.42
CA GLY A 291 9.28 3.08 -12.38
C GLY A 291 8.69 1.84 -11.72
N ALA A 292 8.85 0.68 -12.36
CA ALA A 292 8.31 -0.59 -11.86
C ALA A 292 8.93 -1.11 -10.57
N ALA A 293 10.06 -0.55 -10.12
CA ALA A 293 10.73 -1.02 -8.90
C ALA A 293 9.81 -0.92 -7.69
N ILE A 294 8.90 0.04 -7.71
CA ILE A 294 7.93 0.24 -6.65
C ILE A 294 6.98 -0.95 -6.50
N PHE A 295 6.79 -1.75 -7.57
CA PHE A 295 6.00 -2.98 -7.59
C PHE A 295 6.82 -4.21 -7.19
N LEU A 296 7.97 -4.03 -6.52
CA LEU A 296 8.66 -5.09 -5.78
C LEU A 296 8.53 -4.94 -4.25
N GLU A 297 8.03 -3.80 -3.76
CA GLU A 297 7.86 -3.46 -2.35
C GLU A 297 6.40 -3.34 -1.85
N PRO A 298 5.82 -4.38 -1.21
CA PRO A 298 4.45 -4.37 -0.66
C PRO A 298 4.14 -3.23 0.32
N THR A 299 5.17 -2.62 0.91
CA THR A 299 5.07 -1.48 1.83
C THR A 299 4.32 -0.28 1.24
N TRP A 300 4.27 -0.16 -0.09
CA TRP A 300 3.62 0.95 -0.78
C TRP A 300 2.12 0.78 -0.99
N ASP A 301 1.56 -0.38 -0.66
CA ASP A 301 0.13 -0.59 -0.73
C ASP A 301 -0.65 0.42 0.14
N VAL A 302 -1.84 0.78 -0.33
CA VAL A 302 -2.73 1.81 0.22
C VAL A 302 -4.04 1.19 0.76
N MET A 303 -4.09 -0.13 0.95
CA MET A 303 -5.31 -0.85 1.37
C MET A 303 -5.97 -0.27 2.63
N ASP A 304 -7.19 0.25 2.44
CA ASP A 304 -7.85 1.26 3.29
C ASP A 304 -8.59 0.69 4.52
N LYS A 305 -8.61 -0.63 4.77
CA LYS A 305 -9.65 -1.20 5.67
C LYS A 305 -9.15 -1.93 6.92
N ALA A 306 -7.85 -2.22 7.06
CA ALA A 306 -7.32 -2.87 8.27
C ALA A 306 -6.00 -2.26 8.81
N HIS A 307 -5.13 -1.76 7.92
CA HIS A 307 -3.81 -1.26 8.28
C HIS A 307 -3.75 0.27 8.18
N LYS A 308 -4.35 0.93 9.18
CA LYS A 308 -4.38 2.39 9.37
C LYS A 308 -2.99 2.99 9.67
N ARG A 309 -1.99 2.85 8.82
CA ARG A 309 -0.72 3.57 9.00
C ARG A 309 -0.58 4.59 7.89
N ALA A 310 -0.97 5.83 8.21
CA ALA A 310 -0.62 6.98 7.38
C ALA A 310 0.90 6.98 7.12
N ARG A 311 1.32 7.49 5.96
CA ARG A 311 2.74 7.69 5.66
C ARG A 311 3.39 8.58 6.73
N SER A 312 4.69 8.44 6.92
CA SER A 312 5.40 9.37 7.82
C SER A 312 5.22 10.82 7.34
N SER A 313 5.20 11.77 8.28
CA SER A 313 4.99 13.20 7.97
C SER A 313 6.08 13.78 7.06
N THR A 314 7.29 13.21 7.07
CA THR A 314 8.42 13.64 6.23
C THR A 314 8.41 13.01 4.84
N PHE A 315 7.59 11.98 4.60
CA PHE A 315 7.61 11.23 3.35
C PHE A 315 7.21 12.07 2.13
N GLY A 316 6.18 12.91 2.28
CA GLY A 316 5.75 13.80 1.20
C GLY A 316 6.85 14.79 0.78
N GLY A 317 7.53 15.40 1.76
CA GLY A 317 8.66 16.29 1.50
C GLY A 317 9.83 15.57 0.85
N LEU A 318 10.13 14.34 1.29
CA LEU A 318 11.17 13.50 0.71
C LEU A 318 10.90 13.22 -0.77
N LEU A 319 9.68 12.81 -1.13
CA LEU A 319 9.31 12.52 -2.52
C LEU A 319 9.37 13.76 -3.42
N VAL A 320 9.03 14.94 -2.91
CA VAL A 320 9.16 16.20 -3.66
C VAL A 320 10.63 16.58 -3.85
N HIS A 321 11.49 16.30 -2.86
CA HIS A 321 12.90 16.64 -2.91
C HIS A 321 13.73 15.71 -3.82
N MET A 322 13.40 14.42 -3.88
CA MET A 322 14.13 13.42 -4.65
C MET A 322 14.38 13.77 -6.13
N PRO A 323 13.38 14.09 -6.97
CA PRO A 323 13.58 14.22 -8.42
C PRO A 323 14.67 15.21 -8.83
N ASP A 324 14.84 16.30 -8.10
CA ASP A 324 15.84 17.32 -8.39
C ASP A 324 17.25 16.93 -7.90
N ASN A 325 17.34 15.97 -6.98
CA ASN A 325 18.57 15.63 -6.25
C ASN A 325 19.04 14.18 -6.46
N LEU A 326 18.30 13.37 -7.23
CA LEU A 326 18.67 11.99 -7.52
C LEU A 326 20.07 11.90 -8.18
N PRO A 327 20.96 11.02 -7.70
CA PRO A 327 22.25 10.78 -8.34
C PRO A 327 22.09 10.39 -9.81
N ARG A 328 23.04 10.85 -10.63
CA ARG A 328 23.02 10.67 -12.09
C ARG A 328 24.25 9.90 -12.55
N GLU A 329 24.06 9.03 -13.53
CA GLU A 329 25.13 8.31 -14.22
C GLU A 329 25.00 8.60 -15.72
N GLY A 330 26.02 9.17 -16.34
CA GLY A 330 25.94 9.63 -17.74
C GLY A 330 24.86 10.71 -17.98
N GLY A 331 24.54 11.51 -16.95
CA GLY A 331 23.50 12.56 -17.01
C GLY A 331 22.06 12.08 -16.79
N ILE A 332 21.85 10.76 -16.75
CA ILE A 332 20.54 10.13 -16.53
C ILE A 332 20.41 9.75 -15.04
N PRO A 333 19.28 10.04 -14.38
CA PRO A 333 19.05 9.57 -13.01
C PRO A 333 19.23 8.05 -12.91
N ILE A 334 19.98 7.59 -11.91
CA ILE A 334 20.30 6.16 -11.72
C ILE A 334 19.04 5.27 -11.72
N PRO A 335 17.93 5.62 -11.03
CA PRO A 335 16.69 4.83 -11.09
C PRO A 335 16.14 4.65 -12.51
N ALA A 336 16.19 5.70 -13.33
CA ALA A 336 15.71 5.65 -14.71
C ALA A 336 16.57 4.69 -15.55
N LYS A 337 17.89 4.69 -15.37
CA LYS A 337 18.80 3.78 -16.07
C LYS A 337 18.61 2.31 -15.65
N ARG A 338 18.25 2.06 -14.38
CA ARG A 338 18.00 0.71 -13.84
C ARG A 338 16.59 0.17 -14.15
N SER A 339 15.72 1.00 -14.73
CA SER A 339 14.30 0.66 -14.95
C SER A 339 14.11 -0.61 -15.80
N GLU A 340 14.90 -0.82 -16.85
CA GLU A 340 14.77 -2.00 -17.73
C GLU A 340 15.15 -3.32 -17.03
N ALA A 341 16.20 -3.32 -16.20
CA ALA A 341 16.58 -4.51 -15.44
C ALA A 341 15.51 -4.88 -14.40
N VAL A 342 14.97 -3.86 -13.73
CA VAL A 342 13.85 -4.02 -12.78
C VAL A 342 12.60 -4.53 -13.49
N TRP A 343 12.36 -4.07 -14.71
CA TRP A 343 11.27 -4.54 -15.57
C TRP A 343 11.33 -6.04 -15.79
N ASN A 344 12.48 -6.52 -16.21
CA ASN A 344 12.68 -7.93 -16.49
C ASN A 344 12.53 -8.76 -15.21
N ALA A 345 13.09 -8.31 -14.09
CA ALA A 345 12.92 -8.98 -12.81
C ALA A 345 11.46 -9.05 -12.37
N LEU A 346 10.70 -7.95 -12.45
CA LEU A 346 9.27 -7.94 -12.12
C LEU A 346 8.47 -8.91 -13.01
N ALA A 347 8.72 -8.90 -14.32
CA ALA A 347 8.05 -9.78 -15.25
C ALA A 347 8.37 -11.27 -14.98
N GLU A 348 9.63 -11.57 -14.65
CA GLU A 348 10.07 -12.92 -14.27
C GLU A 348 9.39 -13.39 -13.00
N ILE A 349 9.43 -12.60 -11.92
CA ILE A 349 8.81 -12.92 -10.63
C ILE A 349 7.31 -13.17 -10.82
N VAL A 350 6.61 -12.28 -11.53
CA VAL A 350 5.18 -12.45 -11.83
C VAL A 350 4.94 -13.71 -12.69
N GLY A 351 5.83 -14.01 -13.63
CA GLY A 351 5.76 -15.23 -14.45
C GLY A 351 5.90 -16.52 -13.64
N VAL A 352 6.68 -16.51 -12.56
CA VAL A 352 6.78 -17.66 -11.63
C VAL A 352 5.44 -17.91 -10.93
N PHE A 353 4.79 -16.86 -10.42
CA PHE A 353 3.52 -16.99 -9.71
C PHE A 353 2.32 -17.21 -10.63
N CYS A 354 2.35 -16.68 -11.86
CA CYS A 354 1.21 -16.67 -12.78
C CYS A 354 1.58 -17.13 -14.20
N THR A 355 1.59 -18.45 -14.40
CA THR A 355 1.90 -19.07 -15.71
C THR A 355 0.87 -18.74 -16.81
N GLY A 356 -0.40 -18.50 -16.45
CA GLY A 356 -1.47 -18.03 -17.37
C GLY A 356 -1.38 -16.54 -17.68
N VAL A 357 -1.16 -15.71 -16.65
CA VAL A 357 -1.04 -14.25 -16.76
C VAL A 357 0.24 -13.83 -17.49
N GLY A 358 1.28 -14.66 -17.62
CA GLY A 358 2.48 -14.35 -18.42
C GLY A 358 2.19 -13.89 -19.86
N ARG A 359 1.12 -14.39 -20.49
CA ARG A 359 0.65 -13.91 -21.82
C ARG A 359 0.00 -12.53 -21.76
N VAL A 360 -0.69 -12.23 -20.66
CA VAL A 360 -1.23 -10.91 -20.37
C VAL A 360 -0.05 -10.02 -20.01
N CYS A 361 0.67 -10.24 -18.90
CA CYS A 361 1.82 -9.48 -18.38
C CYS A 361 2.90 -9.09 -19.39
N GLY A 362 3.39 -9.95 -20.29
CA GLY A 362 4.41 -9.54 -21.26
C GLY A 362 3.94 -8.39 -22.18
N GLY A 363 2.68 -8.45 -22.63
CA GLY A 363 2.04 -7.37 -23.38
C GLY A 363 1.35 -6.33 -22.51
N PHE A 364 0.93 -6.68 -21.30
CA PHE A 364 0.14 -5.90 -20.35
C PHE A 364 1.04 -4.97 -19.55
N LEU A 365 2.19 -5.44 -19.07
CA LEU A 365 3.28 -4.63 -18.52
C LEU A 365 3.96 -3.84 -19.66
N GLY A 366 4.22 -4.43 -20.83
CA GLY A 366 4.72 -3.66 -21.99
C GLY A 366 3.81 -2.48 -22.38
N ARG A 367 2.49 -2.68 -22.44
CA ARG A 367 1.50 -1.64 -22.79
C ARG A 367 1.12 -0.71 -21.62
N LEU A 368 1.14 -1.21 -20.39
CA LEU A 368 0.95 -0.40 -19.16
C LEU A 368 1.92 0.78 -19.11
N PHE A 369 3.16 0.54 -19.53
CA PHE A 369 4.26 1.48 -19.40
C PHE A 369 4.55 2.26 -20.68
N ALA A 370 4.20 1.71 -21.85
CA ALA A 370 4.20 2.45 -23.11
C ALA A 370 3.26 3.68 -23.08
N CYS A 371 2.14 3.60 -22.34
CA CYS A 371 1.27 4.76 -22.12
C CYS A 371 1.83 5.79 -21.13
N SER A 372 2.78 5.42 -20.24
CA SER A 372 3.44 6.38 -19.33
C SER A 372 4.65 7.10 -19.95
N LEU A 373 5.21 6.59 -21.04
CA LEU A 373 6.34 7.20 -21.76
C LEU A 373 5.93 8.20 -22.84
N GLN A 374 4.64 8.29 -23.18
CA GLN A 374 4.13 9.37 -24.04
C GLN A 374 3.89 10.63 -23.19
N HIS A 375 4.98 11.32 -22.84
CA HIS A 375 4.94 12.73 -22.48
C HIS A 375 4.61 13.58 -23.72
N PRO A 376 3.57 14.41 -23.74
CA PRO A 376 3.56 15.63 -24.51
C PRO A 376 3.92 16.79 -23.57
N GLY A 377 5.14 17.32 -23.70
CA GLY A 377 5.56 18.59 -23.09
C GLY A 377 6.34 18.38 -21.78
N GLY A 378 7.63 18.66 -21.74
CA GLY A 378 8.23 19.89 -22.24
C GLY A 378 8.15 20.93 -21.13
N ALA A 379 9.32 21.21 -20.56
CA ALA A 379 9.55 22.25 -19.58
C ALA A 379 8.69 23.50 -19.82
N ARG A 380 7.74 23.76 -18.93
CA ARG A 380 7.37 25.14 -18.62
C ARG A 380 8.12 25.54 -17.36
N ARG A 381 9.32 26.08 -17.60
CA ARG A 381 9.97 27.00 -16.67
C ARG A 381 8.94 28.06 -16.29
N ARG A 382 8.60 28.17 -15.01
CA ARG A 382 8.05 29.42 -14.47
C ARG A 382 9.25 30.34 -14.22
N GLN A 383 9.34 31.38 -15.05
CA GLN A 383 9.87 32.67 -14.60
C GLN A 383 8.78 33.35 -13.78
#